data_AF-A0A077LWT3-F1
#
_entry.id   AF-A0A077LWT3-F1
#
_cell.length_a   1.000
_cell.length_b   1.000
_cell.length_c   1.000
_cell.angle_alpha   90.00
_cell.angle_beta   90.00
_cell.angle_gamma   90.00
#
_symmetry.space_group_name_H-M   'P 1'
#
loop_
_entity.id
_entity.type
_entity.pdbx_description
1 polymer ?
#
loop_
_entity_poly.entity_id
_entity_poly.type
_entity_poly.pdbx_seq_one_letter_code
_entity_poly.pdbx_strand_id
1 'polypeptide(L)'
;MPFTEYDPPERFVAGTVGPPGQRTFFLQARTGGRVTSVSIEKVQVSVLADKVNDLLDQVGAPDGDALVAVVGPPDTAALDTPIEDEFRVNTLSLAWDVARERVVIEAHDRDPDEEEGEPESLRVVLTGPQARAFARRAQEIVAAGRPPCPFCGGPLEVEGHICPRANGYRR
;
A
#
# COMPACT_ATOMS: atom_id res chain seq x y z
N MET A 1 10.43 22.89 0.71
CA MET A 1 10.30 21.51 1.24
C MET A 1 9.81 20.63 0.09
N PRO A 2 10.22 19.34 -0.01
CA PRO A 2 9.94 18.56 -1.21
C PRO A 2 8.48 18.06 -1.20
N PHE A 3 7.65 18.70 -2.02
CA PHE A 3 6.41 18.11 -2.50
C PHE A 3 6.73 17.29 -3.76
N THR A 4 6.42 16.00 -3.75
CA THR A 4 6.64 15.09 -4.86
C THR A 4 5.31 14.61 -5.41
N GLU A 5 5.08 14.85 -6.70
CA GLU A 5 3.87 14.41 -7.40
C GLU A 5 4.18 13.39 -8.51
N TYR A 6 3.26 12.43 -8.68
CA TYR A 6 3.18 11.50 -9.81
C TYR A 6 1.74 11.46 -10.36
N ASP A 7 1.52 11.95 -11.58
CA ASP A 7 0.19 11.99 -12.23
C ASP A 7 0.25 11.65 -13.74
N PRO A 8 -0.10 10.41 -14.14
CA PRO A 8 -0.07 9.19 -13.33
C PRO A 8 1.35 8.61 -13.24
N PRO A 9 1.66 7.80 -12.20
CA PRO A 9 2.89 7.03 -12.17
C PRO A 9 2.86 5.90 -13.20
N GLU A 10 4.04 5.46 -13.65
CA GLU A 10 4.19 4.19 -14.36
C GLU A 10 4.01 3.00 -13.41
N ARG A 11 4.37 3.17 -12.14
CA ARG A 11 4.24 2.15 -11.11
C ARG A 11 4.02 2.79 -9.73
N PHE A 12 3.02 2.31 -8.99
CA PHE A 12 2.82 2.64 -7.58
C PHE A 12 2.47 1.39 -6.79
N VAL A 13 3.29 1.05 -5.80
CA VAL A 13 3.16 -0.22 -5.07
C VAL A 13 3.46 -0.06 -3.58
N ALA A 14 2.84 -0.90 -2.77
CA ALA A 14 3.33 -1.22 -1.44
C ALA A 14 4.35 -2.38 -1.51
N GLY A 15 5.38 -2.32 -0.67
CA GLY A 15 6.37 -3.38 -0.53
C GLY A 15 7.00 -3.41 0.85
N THR A 16 7.86 -4.39 1.11
CA THR A 16 8.56 -4.53 2.38
C THR A 16 10.02 -4.93 2.19
N VAL A 17 10.88 -4.46 3.08
CA VAL A 17 12.29 -4.85 3.17
C VAL A 17 12.57 -5.41 4.57
N GLY A 18 13.39 -6.45 4.66
CA GLY A 18 13.81 -7.05 5.93
C GLY A 18 13.22 -8.44 6.19
N PRO A 19 13.72 -9.14 7.23
CA PRO A 19 13.26 -10.48 7.56
C PRO A 19 11.84 -10.46 8.16
N PRO A 20 11.09 -11.58 8.12
CA PRO A 20 9.82 -11.72 8.82
C PRO A 20 9.92 -11.28 10.29
N GLY A 21 8.98 -10.47 10.76
CA GLY A 21 8.99 -9.90 12.13
C GLY A 21 9.76 -8.59 12.30
N GLN A 22 10.62 -8.22 11.34
CA GLN A 22 11.37 -6.95 11.34
C GLN A 22 11.29 -6.26 9.96
N ARG A 23 10.11 -6.34 9.32
CA ARG A 23 9.88 -5.75 8.01
C ARG A 23 9.57 -4.26 8.13
N THR A 24 10.27 -3.44 7.37
CA THR A 24 9.86 -2.06 7.09
C THR A 24 8.98 -2.06 5.85
N PHE A 25 7.82 -1.41 5.93
CA PHE A 25 6.92 -1.24 4.79
C PHE A 25 7.21 0.08 4.09
N PHE A 26 7.05 0.08 2.77
CA PHE A 26 7.25 1.25 1.92
C PHE A 26 6.10 1.41 0.93
N LEU A 27 5.76 2.65 0.62
CA LEU A 27 5.10 3.02 -0.62
C LEU A 27 6.18 3.46 -1.62
N GLN A 28 6.10 2.98 -2.86
CA GLN A 28 7.04 3.36 -3.90
C GLN A 28 6.32 3.78 -5.17
N ALA A 29 6.62 4.98 -5.65
CA ALA A 29 6.15 5.53 -6.92
C ALA A 29 7.33 5.65 -7.90
N ARG A 30 7.07 5.36 -9.18
CA ARG A 30 8.06 5.46 -10.26
C ARG A 30 7.45 6.01 -11.54
N THR A 31 8.21 6.87 -12.20
CA THR A 31 8.00 7.31 -13.60
C THR A 31 9.36 7.49 -14.27
N GLY A 32 9.62 6.76 -15.35
CA GLY A 32 10.90 6.76 -16.02
C GLY A 32 12.03 6.35 -15.06
N GLY A 33 13.08 7.16 -14.98
CA GLY A 33 14.21 6.93 -14.08
C GLY A 33 14.01 7.45 -12.65
N ARG A 34 12.90 8.13 -12.35
CA ARG A 34 12.63 8.70 -11.02
C ARG A 34 11.88 7.68 -10.18
N VAL A 35 12.41 7.40 -8.99
CA VAL A 35 11.80 6.53 -7.97
C VAL A 35 11.72 7.34 -6.68
N THR A 36 10.58 7.27 -5.99
CA THR A 36 10.39 7.85 -4.65
C THR A 36 9.87 6.76 -3.73
N SER A 37 10.50 6.61 -2.57
CA SER A 37 10.11 5.64 -1.55
C SER A 37 9.90 6.34 -0.21
N VAL A 38 8.77 6.04 0.44
CA VAL A 38 8.43 6.56 1.77
C VAL A 38 8.08 5.40 2.68
N SER A 39 8.62 5.40 3.90
CA SER A 39 8.32 4.37 4.88
C SER A 39 6.95 4.59 5.52
N ILE A 40 6.25 3.51 5.83
CA ILE A 40 4.85 3.54 6.29
C ILE A 40 4.61 2.41 7.30
N GLU A 41 3.66 2.56 8.21
CA GLU A 41 3.28 1.49 9.13
C GLU A 41 2.45 0.41 8.43
N LYS A 42 2.63 -0.85 8.86
CA LYS A 42 1.85 -1.99 8.33
C LYS A 42 0.34 -1.74 8.38
N VAL A 43 -0.13 -1.17 9.49
CA VAL A 43 -1.55 -0.89 9.71
C VAL A 43 -2.05 0.17 8.72
N GLN A 44 -1.28 1.22 8.47
CA GLN A 44 -1.63 2.26 7.50
C GLN A 44 -1.73 1.69 6.08
N VAL A 45 -0.81 0.78 5.68
CA VAL A 45 -0.90 0.10 4.37
C VAL A 45 -2.20 -0.69 4.23
N SER A 46 -2.58 -1.43 5.28
CA SER A 46 -3.84 -2.20 5.29
C SER A 46 -5.06 -1.27 5.15
N VAL A 47 -5.13 -0.23 5.98
CA VAL A 47 -6.25 0.73 5.98
C VAL A 47 -6.35 1.46 4.65
N LEU A 48 -5.21 1.86 4.06
CA LEU A 48 -5.19 2.51 2.75
C LEU A 48 -5.73 1.59 1.66
N ALA A 49 -5.32 0.32 1.65
CA ALA A 49 -5.79 -0.65 0.67
C ALA A 49 -7.31 -0.87 0.74
N ASP A 50 -7.84 -1.02 1.97
CA ASP A 50 -9.27 -1.20 2.19
C ASP A 50 -10.06 0.05 1.76
N LYS A 51 -9.63 1.25 2.18
CA LYS A 51 -10.27 2.51 1.80
C LYS A 51 -10.24 2.76 0.29
N VAL A 52 -9.17 2.39 -0.41
CA VAL A 52 -9.10 2.49 -1.88
C VAL A 52 -10.16 1.59 -2.54
N ASN A 53 -10.33 0.36 -2.06
CA ASN A 53 -11.38 -0.52 -2.58
C ASN A 53 -12.78 0.04 -2.31
N ASP A 54 -13.04 0.49 -1.07
CA ASP A 54 -14.32 1.08 -0.69
C ASP A 54 -14.65 2.31 -1.55
N LEU A 55 -13.65 3.17 -1.82
CA LEU A 55 -13.81 4.34 -2.68
C LEU A 55 -14.18 3.93 -4.10
N LEU A 56 -13.46 2.96 -4.68
CA LEU A 56 -13.70 2.46 -6.04
C LEU A 56 -15.07 1.80 -6.18
N ASP A 57 -15.50 1.04 -5.17
CA ASP A 57 -16.81 0.38 -5.18
C ASP A 57 -17.95 1.42 -5.06
N GLN A 58 -17.76 2.50 -4.29
CA GLN A 58 -18.73 3.60 -4.19
C GLN A 58 -18.90 4.38 -5.49
N VAL A 59 -17.81 4.62 -6.23
CA VAL A 59 -17.88 5.33 -7.52
C VAL A 59 -18.22 4.41 -8.70
N GLY A 60 -18.16 3.09 -8.50
CA GLY A 60 -18.17 2.07 -9.56
C GLY A 60 -19.50 1.33 -9.83
N ALA A 61 -20.63 1.64 -9.16
CA ALA A 61 -21.91 0.94 -9.39
C ALA A 61 -23.08 1.90 -9.72
N PRO A 62 -24.09 1.57 -10.58
CA PRO A 62 -24.31 0.35 -11.39
C PRO A 62 -24.43 0.55 -12.93
N ASP A 63 -24.25 1.75 -13.49
CA ASP A 63 -24.55 2.05 -14.92
C ASP A 63 -23.34 2.12 -15.88
N GLY A 64 -22.13 1.67 -15.49
CA GLY A 64 -20.91 1.92 -16.27
C GLY A 64 -19.86 0.81 -16.23
N ASP A 65 -20.05 -0.19 -17.09
CA ASP A 65 -19.24 -1.39 -17.39
C ASP A 65 -17.79 -1.12 -17.88
N ALA A 66 -17.00 -0.23 -17.27
CA ALA A 66 -15.63 0.07 -17.78
C ALA A 66 -14.54 0.39 -16.74
N LEU A 67 -14.85 0.87 -15.53
CA LEU A 67 -13.81 1.22 -14.54
C LEU A 67 -13.15 -0.01 -13.87
N VAL A 68 -13.72 -1.19 -14.09
CA VAL A 68 -13.34 -2.47 -13.44
C VAL A 68 -12.65 -3.43 -14.44
N ALA A 69 -12.45 -3.03 -15.69
CA ALA A 69 -11.97 -3.92 -16.75
C ALA A 69 -10.43 -4.12 -16.74
N VAL A 70 -10.06 -5.38 -16.50
CA VAL A 70 -8.74 -6.03 -16.62
C VAL A 70 -7.59 -5.34 -15.89
N VAL A 71 -7.50 -5.62 -14.59
CA VAL A 71 -6.20 -5.66 -13.91
C VAL A 71 -5.34 -6.66 -14.71
N GLY A 72 -4.24 -6.17 -15.28
CA GLY A 72 -3.23 -7.03 -15.91
C GLY A 72 -2.70 -8.11 -14.95
N PRO A 73 -1.73 -8.94 -15.36
CA PRO A 73 -1.12 -9.88 -14.42
C PRO A 73 -0.68 -9.13 -13.15
N PRO A 74 -0.87 -9.73 -11.95
CA PRO A 74 -0.50 -9.06 -10.71
C PRO A 74 0.98 -8.66 -10.77
N ASP A 75 1.27 -7.40 -10.45
CA ASP A 75 2.66 -6.98 -10.24
C ASP A 75 3.17 -7.70 -8.98
N THR A 76 4.08 -8.65 -9.16
CA THR A 76 4.80 -9.35 -8.09
C THR A 76 6.29 -8.98 -8.05
N ALA A 77 6.72 -7.98 -8.84
CA ALA A 77 8.11 -7.56 -8.88
C ALA A 77 8.52 -6.92 -7.55
N ALA A 78 9.81 -7.00 -7.20
CA ALA A 78 10.35 -6.36 -6.01
C ALA A 78 10.20 -4.82 -6.07
N LEU A 79 10.52 -4.15 -4.97
CA LEU A 79 10.74 -2.70 -4.99
C LEU A 79 11.96 -2.41 -5.87
N ASP A 80 11.89 -1.32 -6.63
CA ASP A 80 13.00 -0.78 -7.40
C ASP A 80 14.12 -0.34 -6.46
N THR A 81 15.37 -0.57 -6.86
CA THR A 81 16.57 -0.21 -6.10
C THR A 81 17.28 1.00 -6.72
N PRO A 82 17.87 1.90 -5.92
CA PRO A 82 17.96 1.88 -4.45
C PRO A 82 16.63 2.23 -3.78
N ILE A 83 16.40 1.68 -2.58
CA ILE A 83 15.24 2.01 -1.75
C ILE A 83 15.72 3.03 -0.73
N GLU A 84 15.51 4.31 -1.03
CA GLU A 84 15.87 5.43 -0.17
C GLU A 84 14.60 5.92 0.55
N ASP A 85 14.64 5.98 1.87
CA ASP A 85 13.52 6.44 2.69
C ASP A 85 13.53 7.96 2.73
N GLU A 86 12.66 8.59 1.93
CA GLU A 86 12.56 10.05 1.86
C GLU A 86 12.00 10.61 3.17
N PHE A 87 10.91 10.02 3.68
CA PHE A 87 10.32 10.33 4.97
C PHE A 87 9.40 9.21 5.47
N ARG A 88 9.13 9.21 6.78
CA ARG A 88 8.14 8.33 7.43
C ARG A 88 6.75 8.94 7.34
N VAL A 89 5.83 8.23 6.70
CA VAL A 89 4.42 8.64 6.59
C VAL A 89 3.73 8.60 7.96
N ASN A 90 3.10 9.71 8.31
CA ASN A 90 2.27 9.85 9.51
C ASN A 90 0.80 10.02 9.12
N THR A 91 0.52 10.90 8.16
CA THR A 91 -0.84 11.22 7.72
C THR A 91 -1.06 10.74 6.28
N LEU A 92 -2.22 10.13 6.03
CA LEU A 92 -2.65 9.67 4.71
C LEU A 92 -4.01 10.27 4.36
N SER A 93 -4.10 10.82 3.15
CA SER A 93 -5.34 11.31 2.56
C SER A 93 -5.68 10.51 1.31
N LEU A 94 -6.97 10.29 1.09
CA LEU A 94 -7.50 9.57 -0.06
C LEU A 94 -8.72 10.33 -0.59
N ALA A 95 -8.71 10.64 -1.89
CA ALA A 95 -9.80 11.35 -2.55
C ALA A 95 -10.11 10.78 -3.93
N TRP A 96 -11.32 11.04 -4.42
CA TRP A 96 -11.72 10.82 -5.81
C TRP A 96 -11.82 12.17 -6.52
N ASP A 97 -11.02 12.35 -7.57
CA ASP A 97 -11.16 13.47 -8.50
C ASP A 97 -12.28 13.15 -9.50
N VAL A 98 -13.46 13.73 -9.26
CA VAL A 98 -14.65 13.56 -10.12
C VAL A 98 -14.42 14.08 -11.53
N ALA A 99 -13.64 15.15 -11.70
CA ALA A 99 -13.45 15.78 -13.01
C ALA A 99 -12.53 14.95 -13.92
N ARG A 100 -11.55 14.26 -13.34
CA ARG A 100 -10.59 13.41 -14.08
C ARG A 100 -10.88 11.92 -13.97
N GLU A 101 -11.82 11.52 -13.12
CA GLU A 101 -12.09 10.13 -12.75
C GLU A 101 -10.79 9.44 -12.27
N ARG A 102 -10.16 10.01 -11.25
CA ARG A 102 -8.88 9.54 -10.69
C ARG A 102 -8.95 9.37 -9.19
N VAL A 103 -8.22 8.37 -8.69
CA VAL A 103 -7.94 8.23 -7.26
C VAL A 103 -6.70 9.05 -6.93
N VAL A 104 -6.78 9.89 -5.92
CA VAL A 104 -5.65 10.70 -5.42
C VAL A 104 -5.28 10.20 -4.03
N ILE A 105 -4.02 9.78 -3.87
CA ILE A 105 -3.44 9.38 -2.59
C ILE A 105 -2.38 10.39 -2.21
N GLU A 106 -2.44 10.90 -0.99
CA GLU A 106 -1.43 11.80 -0.44
C GLU A 106 -0.88 11.22 0.87
N ALA A 107 0.44 11.25 1.00
CA ALA A 107 1.16 10.79 2.18
C ALA A 107 2.05 11.92 2.70
N HIS A 108 1.96 12.19 4.00
CA HIS A 108 2.64 13.31 4.65
C HIS A 108 3.44 12.84 5.87
N ASP A 109 4.56 13.50 6.16
CA ASP A 109 5.37 13.26 7.36
C ASP A 109 4.70 13.73 8.67
N ARG A 110 3.78 14.69 8.57
CA ARG A 110 2.97 15.25 9.66
C ARG A 110 1.58 15.66 9.13
N ASP A 111 0.72 16.14 10.03
CA ASP A 111 -0.59 16.66 9.64
C ASP A 111 -0.43 17.97 8.82
N PRO A 112 -0.98 18.05 7.59
CA PRO A 112 -0.87 19.26 6.77
C PRO A 112 -1.60 20.48 7.33
N ASP A 113 -2.51 20.30 8.30
CA ASP A 113 -3.25 21.41 8.93
C ASP A 113 -2.53 22.00 10.15
N GLU A 114 -1.37 21.45 10.55
CA GLU A 114 -0.55 22.00 11.64
C GLU A 114 0.19 23.28 11.21
N GLU A 115 0.29 24.28 12.12
CA GLU A 115 0.97 25.56 11.85
C GLU A 115 2.51 25.44 11.70
N GLU A 116 3.07 24.23 11.86
CA GLU A 116 4.50 23.94 11.83
C GLU A 116 5.05 23.72 10.40
N GLY A 117 4.81 24.69 9.51
CA GLY A 117 5.36 24.72 8.15
C GLY A 117 4.77 23.67 7.20
N GLU A 118 5.26 23.64 5.96
CA GLU A 118 4.76 22.71 4.93
C GLU A 118 5.33 21.28 5.13
N PRO A 119 4.48 20.24 5.18
CA PRO A 119 4.91 18.85 5.36
C PRO A 119 5.67 18.31 4.14
N GLU A 120 6.56 17.35 4.37
CA GLU A 120 7.11 16.53 3.30
C GLU A 120 6.00 15.62 2.77
N SER A 121 5.79 15.64 1.45
CA SER A 121 4.55 15.11 0.87
C SER A 121 4.79 14.34 -0.42
N LEU A 122 4.14 13.19 -0.54
CA LEU A 122 4.04 12.39 -1.76
C LEU A 122 2.59 12.34 -2.21
N ARG A 123 2.29 12.91 -3.39
CA ARG A 123 0.98 12.85 -4.04
C ARG A 123 1.03 11.93 -5.25
N VAL A 124 0.10 10.99 -5.33
CA VAL A 124 0.00 10.01 -6.42
C VAL A 124 -1.41 9.99 -6.96
N VAL A 125 -1.54 10.23 -8.26
CA VAL A 125 -2.82 10.21 -8.98
C VAL A 125 -2.89 8.93 -9.82
N LEU A 126 -3.89 8.10 -9.57
CA LEU A 126 -4.05 6.77 -10.16
C LEU A 126 -5.34 6.68 -10.97
N THR A 127 -5.29 5.92 -12.05
CA THR A 127 -6.51 5.40 -12.69
C THR A 127 -7.20 4.38 -11.77
N GLY A 128 -8.51 4.16 -11.95
CA GLY A 128 -9.25 3.14 -11.19
C GLY A 128 -8.59 1.75 -11.22
N PRO A 129 -8.18 1.23 -12.40
CA PRO A 129 -7.45 -0.03 -12.50
C PRO A 129 -6.11 -0.04 -11.74
N GLN A 130 -5.33 1.05 -11.81
CA GLN A 130 -4.06 1.15 -11.06
C GLN A 130 -4.30 1.14 -9.55
N ALA A 131 -5.31 1.88 -9.07
CA ALA A 131 -5.68 1.91 -7.66
C ALA A 131 -6.18 0.53 -7.16
N ARG A 132 -6.97 -0.19 -7.96
CA ARG A 132 -7.41 -1.56 -7.66
C ARG A 132 -6.23 -2.54 -7.59
N ALA A 133 -5.29 -2.42 -8.53
CA ALA A 133 -4.07 -3.24 -8.54
C ALA A 133 -3.19 -2.96 -7.31
N PHE A 134 -3.02 -1.68 -6.96
CA PHE A 134 -2.31 -1.26 -5.75
C PHE A 134 -2.95 -1.85 -4.49
N ALA A 135 -4.27 -1.70 -4.31
CA ALA A 135 -4.98 -2.19 -3.14
C ALA A 135 -4.85 -3.71 -2.98
N ARG A 136 -5.02 -4.46 -4.07
CA ARG A 136 -4.84 -5.91 -4.07
C ARG A 136 -3.41 -6.31 -3.63
N ARG A 137 -2.39 -5.71 -4.24
CA ARG A 137 -0.99 -6.00 -3.88
C ARG A 137 -0.68 -5.62 -2.43
N ALA A 138 -1.17 -4.48 -1.96
CA ALA A 138 -0.98 -4.02 -0.60
C ALA A 138 -1.55 -5.03 0.42
N GLN A 139 -2.76 -5.54 0.17
CA GLN A 139 -3.36 -6.61 0.98
C GLN A 139 -2.52 -7.89 0.96
N GLU A 140 -2.03 -8.32 -0.21
CA GLU A 140 -1.15 -9.49 -0.34
C GLU A 140 0.15 -9.31 0.48
N ILE A 141 0.79 -8.14 0.41
CA ILE A 141 2.02 -7.82 1.16
C ILE A 141 1.79 -7.79 2.68
N VAL A 142 0.67 -7.22 3.13
CA VAL A 142 0.28 -7.19 4.55
C VAL A 142 0.00 -8.60 5.07
N ALA A 143 -0.67 -9.44 4.26
CA ALA A 143 -1.01 -10.83 4.59
C ALA A 143 0.20 -11.77 4.56
N ALA A 144 1.20 -11.50 3.70
CA ALA A 144 2.46 -12.25 3.61
C ALA A 144 3.34 -12.16 4.88
N GLY A 145 2.86 -11.48 5.93
CA GLY A 145 3.51 -11.38 7.23
C GLY A 145 3.62 -12.72 7.95
N ARG A 146 2.51 -13.43 8.19
CA ARG A 146 2.44 -14.80 8.75
C ARG A 146 1.02 -15.40 8.51
N PRO A 147 0.86 -16.56 7.85
CA PRO A 147 -0.44 -17.21 7.78
C PRO A 147 -0.94 -17.59 9.19
N PRO A 148 -2.25 -17.50 9.48
CA PRO A 148 -2.78 -17.93 10.76
C PRO A 148 -2.64 -19.45 10.88
N CYS A 149 -2.26 -19.92 12.07
CA CYS A 149 -2.22 -21.33 12.39
C CYS A 149 -3.63 -21.91 12.23
N PRO A 150 -3.84 -22.96 11.41
CA PRO A 150 -5.17 -23.50 11.14
C PRO A 150 -5.85 -24.11 12.39
N PHE A 151 -5.10 -24.32 13.48
CA PHE A 151 -5.60 -24.90 14.72
C PHE A 151 -5.97 -23.87 15.78
N CYS A 152 -5.16 -22.81 15.96
CA CYS A 152 -5.35 -21.82 17.03
C CYS A 152 -5.57 -20.39 16.55
N GLY A 153 -5.40 -20.09 15.25
CA GLY A 153 -5.49 -18.74 14.71
C GLY A 153 -4.29 -17.84 15.01
N GLY A 154 -3.30 -18.31 15.80
CA GLY A 154 -2.07 -17.57 16.09
C GLY A 154 -1.11 -17.50 14.89
N PRO A 155 -0.22 -16.52 14.80
CA PRO A 155 0.65 -16.34 13.63
C PRO A 155 1.69 -17.46 13.50
N LEU A 156 1.82 -18.05 12.31
CA LEU A 156 2.83 -19.07 12.00
C LEU A 156 4.23 -18.46 11.84
N GLU A 157 5.17 -18.83 12.70
CA GLU A 157 6.59 -18.45 12.61
C GLU A 157 7.36 -19.38 11.67
N VAL A 158 8.39 -18.84 11.00
CA VAL A 158 9.26 -19.62 10.09
C VAL A 158 10.09 -20.67 10.84
N GLU A 159 10.44 -20.38 12.11
CA GLU A 159 11.17 -21.29 13.00
C GLU A 159 10.25 -22.33 13.69
N GLY A 160 8.94 -22.27 13.42
CA GLY A 160 7.93 -23.15 13.99
C GLY A 160 7.03 -22.43 15.00
N HIS A 161 5.71 -22.64 14.87
CA HIS A 161 4.71 -22.12 15.79
C HIS A 161 4.35 -23.19 16.83
N ILE A 162 4.51 -22.88 18.13
CA ILE A 162 4.02 -23.75 19.20
C ILE A 162 2.51 -23.54 19.34
N CYS A 163 1.73 -24.39 18.68
CA CYS A 163 0.28 -24.33 18.75
C CYS A 163 -0.23 -24.90 20.09
N PRO A 164 -0.90 -24.08 20.95
CA PRO A 164 -1.47 -24.57 22.21
C PRO A 164 -2.60 -25.59 22.00
N ARG A 165 -3.26 -25.55 20.84
CA ARG A 165 -4.37 -26.45 20.47
C ARG A 165 -3.92 -27.75 19.80
N ALA A 166 -2.67 -27.83 19.33
CA ALA A 166 -2.16 -29.01 18.62
C ALA A 166 -1.03 -29.73 19.37
N ASN A 167 -0.98 -29.61 20.71
CA ASN A 167 0.03 -30.28 21.57
C ASN A 167 1.44 -30.30 20.95
N GLY A 168 1.93 -29.16 20.44
CA GLY A 168 3.32 -29.01 20.01
C GLY A 168 3.77 -29.76 18.74
N TYR A 169 2.90 -30.01 17.77
CA TYR A 169 3.29 -30.71 16.53
C TYR A 169 4.30 -29.91 15.68
N ARG A 170 5.56 -30.37 15.63
CA ARG A 170 6.55 -30.00 14.60
C ARG A 170 6.45 -31.00 13.46
N ARG A 171 6.31 -30.52 12.22
CA ARG A 171 6.67 -31.25 11.01
C ARG A 171 7.29 -30.32 10.00
#